data_AF-A0A0J8QJI4-F1
#
_entry.id   AF-A0A0J8QJI4-F1
#
_cell.length_a   1.000
_cell.length_b   1.000
_cell.length_c   1.000
_cell.angle_alpha   90.00
_cell.angle_beta   90.00
_cell.angle_gamma   90.00
#
_symmetry.space_group_name_H-M   'P 1'
#
loop_
_entity.id
_entity.type
_entity.pdbx_description
1 polymer ?
#
loop_
_entity_poly.entity_id
_entity_poly.type
_entity_poly.pdbx_seq_one_letter_code
_entity_poly.pdbx_strand_id
1 'polypeptide(L)'
;MAPRIASAEEVRKRKIELHKGTQNARPDEDDPTKLYNNAHVYAKDIVFEPVGRQAAFFSGPHGVIQPAYPDILLAKLRPGQKIDIEMHCIKGIGQDHAKFSPVATASYRLLPDIQITRPILGNDAVKFANCFPKGVIGIEQVTAEDAAQAGSGYEGQEGQKKAVVVDPFKDTVSRECLRHEEFKGKVKLGRVRDHFIFNIESVGQFNSDLLFLESVKVLKLKCARLKRNVAALADMTDTHLA
;
A
#
# COMPACT_ATOMS: atom_id res chain seq x y z
N MET A 1 16.10 23.90 18.13
CA MET A 1 15.16 24.54 17.18
C MET A 1 15.05 23.66 15.94
N ALA A 2 13.85 23.23 15.56
CA ALA A 2 13.65 22.61 14.23
C ALA A 2 13.48 23.73 13.18
N PRO A 3 14.10 23.64 11.99
CA PRO A 3 13.88 24.63 10.94
C PRO A 3 12.40 24.66 10.53
N ARG A 4 11.81 25.85 10.45
CA ARG A 4 10.53 26.03 9.75
C ARG A 4 10.81 25.87 8.25
N ILE A 5 10.63 24.66 7.74
CA ILE A 5 10.63 24.41 6.29
C ILE A 5 9.49 25.22 5.68
N ALA A 6 9.82 26.09 4.72
CA ALA A 6 8.89 27.09 4.20
C ALA A 6 7.68 26.44 3.52
N SER A 7 6.49 26.96 3.81
CA SER A 7 5.21 26.40 3.36
C SER A 7 4.68 27.13 2.12
N ALA A 8 5.25 26.80 0.95
CA ALA A 8 4.67 26.95 -0.39
C ALA A 8 5.72 26.51 -1.43
N GLU A 9 5.35 25.61 -2.33
CA GLU A 9 6.15 25.22 -3.48
C GLU A 9 5.39 25.67 -4.73
N GLU A 10 5.84 26.73 -5.39
CA GLU A 10 5.21 27.23 -6.63
C GLU A 10 5.62 26.33 -7.79
N VAL A 11 4.65 25.85 -8.58
CA VAL A 11 4.85 24.98 -9.73
C VAL A 11 4.13 25.58 -10.94
N ARG A 12 4.83 26.50 -11.58
CA ARG A 12 4.61 26.98 -12.95
C ARG A 12 5.72 26.32 -13.80
N LYS A 13 5.65 26.09 -15.10
CA LYS A 13 4.86 26.72 -16.16
C LYS A 13 5.04 25.95 -17.47
N ARG A 14 3.99 25.74 -18.26
CA ARG A 14 4.16 25.50 -19.71
C ARG A 14 2.95 26.05 -20.47
N LYS A 15 3.21 27.00 -21.37
CA LYS A 15 2.22 27.45 -22.36
C LYS A 15 2.10 26.36 -23.43
N ILE A 16 1.15 25.44 -23.26
CA ILE A 16 0.96 24.34 -24.21
C ILE A 16 -0.10 24.77 -25.21
N GLU A 17 0.38 25.20 -26.38
CA GLU A 17 -0.47 25.43 -27.55
C GLU A 17 -0.38 24.21 -28.47
N LEU A 18 -1.55 23.77 -28.93
CA LEU A 18 -1.63 22.75 -29.98
C LEU A 18 -1.49 23.45 -31.33
N HIS A 19 -0.45 23.07 -32.05
CA HIS A 19 -0.22 23.47 -33.43
C HIS A 19 -0.50 22.28 -34.35
N LYS A 20 -0.82 22.55 -35.63
CA LYS A 20 -0.86 21.49 -36.65
C LYS A 20 0.48 20.74 -36.62
N GLY A 21 0.43 19.42 -36.84
CA GLY A 21 1.62 18.57 -36.90
C GLY A 21 2.65 19.08 -37.90
N THR A 22 3.88 18.58 -37.83
CA THR A 22 4.79 18.66 -38.98
C THR A 22 4.10 18.06 -40.21
N GLN A 23 4.45 18.54 -41.42
CA GLN A 23 3.66 18.37 -42.66
C GLN A 23 3.64 16.93 -43.24
N ASN A 24 3.83 15.91 -42.40
CA ASN A 24 4.14 14.52 -42.78
C ASN A 24 3.07 13.51 -42.35
N ALA A 25 1.95 13.93 -41.75
CA ALA A 25 0.81 13.04 -41.52
C ALA A 25 0.21 12.60 -42.87
N ARG A 26 -0.14 11.32 -42.99
CA ARG A 26 -0.71 10.79 -44.24
C ARG A 26 -2.14 11.31 -44.44
N PRO A 27 -2.66 11.37 -45.68
CA PRO A 27 -4.03 11.81 -45.95
C PRO A 27 -5.12 10.96 -45.28
N ASP A 28 -4.79 9.71 -44.94
CA ASP A 28 -5.62 8.70 -44.27
C ASP A 28 -5.28 8.51 -42.78
N GLU A 29 -4.48 9.41 -42.18
CA GLU A 29 -4.07 9.28 -40.78
C GLU A 29 -5.15 9.82 -39.82
N ASP A 30 -5.74 8.94 -39.01
CA ASP A 30 -6.74 9.29 -37.98
C ASP A 30 -6.13 9.48 -36.57
N ASP A 31 -4.85 9.13 -36.34
CA ASP A 31 -4.22 9.26 -35.02
C ASP A 31 -3.98 10.73 -34.64
N PRO A 32 -4.67 11.26 -33.60
CA PRO A 32 -4.51 12.66 -33.20
C PRO A 32 -3.09 12.98 -32.75
N THR A 33 -2.32 12.01 -32.25
CA THR A 33 -0.93 12.19 -31.80
C THR A 33 0.07 12.34 -32.95
N LYS A 34 -0.30 11.92 -34.16
CA LYS A 34 0.47 12.12 -35.39
C LYS A 34 -0.02 13.32 -36.19
N LEU A 35 -1.34 13.58 -36.19
CA LEU A 35 -1.96 14.74 -36.83
C LEU A 35 -1.58 16.08 -36.18
N TYR A 36 -1.40 16.10 -34.85
CA TYR A 36 -1.25 17.34 -34.09
C TYR A 36 -0.11 17.30 -33.07
N ASN A 37 0.67 18.38 -33.02
CA ASN A 37 1.68 18.57 -31.98
C ASN A 37 0.97 18.92 -30.65
N ASN A 38 1.31 18.23 -29.56
CA ASN A 38 0.68 18.40 -28.24
C ASN A 38 -0.82 18.00 -28.18
N ALA A 39 -1.25 17.01 -28.98
CA ALA A 39 -2.63 16.48 -28.96
C ALA A 39 -3.11 16.02 -27.58
N HIS A 40 -2.19 15.50 -26.78
CA HIS A 40 -2.37 15.06 -25.41
C HIS A 40 -1.44 15.84 -24.49
N VAL A 41 -1.96 16.32 -23.36
CA VAL A 41 -1.21 16.99 -22.30
C VAL A 41 -1.05 16.02 -21.13
N TYR A 42 0.18 15.79 -20.70
CA TYR A 42 0.53 14.84 -19.65
C TYR A 42 1.09 15.54 -18.42
N ALA A 43 1.18 14.82 -17.29
CA ALA A 43 1.75 15.36 -16.06
C ALA A 43 3.21 15.85 -16.25
N LYS A 44 4.02 15.19 -17.07
CA LYS A 44 5.39 15.64 -17.42
C LYS A 44 5.47 16.99 -18.13
N ASP A 45 4.35 17.51 -18.65
CA ASP A 45 4.31 18.86 -19.20
C ASP A 45 4.16 19.94 -18.11
N ILE A 46 3.91 19.53 -16.86
CA ILE A 46 4.05 20.38 -15.67
C ILE A 46 5.54 20.56 -15.38
N VAL A 47 6.04 21.76 -15.64
CA VAL A 47 7.40 22.19 -15.30
C VAL A 47 7.38 22.80 -13.89
N PHE A 48 8.53 22.78 -13.21
CA PHE A 48 8.78 23.51 -11.96
C PHE A 48 9.61 24.78 -12.22
N GLU A 49 9.10 25.94 -11.79
CA GLU A 49 9.77 27.24 -11.82
C GLU A 49 10.14 27.60 -10.37
N PRO A 50 11.43 27.53 -9.97
CA PRO A 50 11.83 27.78 -8.60
C PRO A 50 11.70 29.26 -8.20
N VAL A 51 11.13 29.50 -7.02
CA VAL A 51 10.93 30.85 -6.48
C VAL A 51 11.93 31.19 -5.37
N GLY A 52 12.52 32.39 -5.47
CA GLY A 52 13.49 32.90 -4.50
C GLY A 52 14.70 31.99 -4.32
N ARG A 53 14.87 31.41 -3.12
CA ARG A 53 16.01 30.53 -2.80
C ARG A 53 15.82 29.07 -3.22
N GLN A 54 14.64 28.67 -3.69
CA GLN A 54 14.36 27.28 -4.08
C GLN A 54 15.34 26.75 -5.14
N ALA A 55 15.80 27.61 -6.05
CA ALA A 55 16.77 27.26 -7.07
C ALA A 55 18.06 26.66 -6.49
N ALA A 56 18.50 27.08 -5.30
CA ALA A 56 19.70 26.55 -4.64
C ALA A 56 19.48 25.21 -3.91
N PHE A 57 18.23 24.82 -3.65
CA PHE A 57 17.89 23.55 -2.99
C PHE A 57 17.45 22.45 -3.96
N PHE A 58 16.87 22.84 -5.10
CA PHE A 58 16.24 21.94 -6.06
C PHE A 58 16.92 21.97 -7.46
N SER A 59 18.19 22.36 -7.52
CA SER A 59 19.05 22.23 -8.71
C SER A 59 20.06 21.10 -8.54
N GLY A 60 20.07 20.12 -9.44
CA GLY A 60 21.15 19.13 -9.53
C GLY A 60 20.69 17.68 -9.75
N PRO A 61 21.62 16.71 -9.65
CA PRO A 61 21.36 15.30 -9.97
C PRO A 61 20.43 14.59 -8.98
N HIS A 62 20.10 15.22 -7.84
CA HIS A 62 19.18 14.67 -6.84
C HIS A 62 17.70 14.97 -7.12
N GLY A 63 17.39 15.60 -8.26
CA GLY A 63 16.03 15.74 -8.78
C GLY A 63 15.54 17.18 -8.85
N VAL A 64 15.07 17.55 -10.04
CA VAL A 64 14.15 18.69 -10.22
C VAL A 64 12.78 18.26 -9.66
N ILE A 65 12.03 19.16 -9.05
CA ILE A 65 10.65 18.87 -8.63
C ILE A 65 9.83 18.50 -9.87
N GLN A 66 9.22 17.32 -9.83
CA GLN A 66 8.52 16.71 -10.95
C GLN A 66 7.36 15.83 -10.45
N PRO A 67 6.34 15.52 -11.29
CA PRO A 67 5.31 14.56 -10.95
C PRO A 67 5.90 13.15 -10.73
N ALA A 68 5.39 12.42 -9.73
CA ALA A 68 5.79 11.03 -9.48
C ALA A 68 5.46 10.08 -10.65
N TYR A 69 4.43 10.40 -11.44
CA TYR A 69 4.01 9.63 -12.61
C TYR A 69 3.91 10.57 -13.84
N PRO A 70 4.93 10.60 -14.72
CA PRO A 70 5.01 11.57 -15.81
C PRO A 70 3.93 11.40 -16.89
N ASP A 71 3.41 10.18 -17.07
CA ASP A 71 2.50 9.83 -18.17
C ASP A 71 1.01 9.84 -17.80
N ILE A 72 0.64 10.42 -16.63
CA ILE A 72 -0.77 10.71 -16.33
C ILE A 72 -1.29 11.71 -17.38
N LEU A 73 -2.29 11.30 -18.18
CA LEU A 73 -2.98 12.17 -19.11
C LEU A 73 -3.86 13.16 -18.34
N LEU A 74 -3.65 14.46 -18.56
CA LEU A 74 -4.40 15.55 -17.93
C LEU A 74 -5.51 16.07 -18.85
N ALA A 75 -5.20 16.25 -20.14
CA ALA A 75 -6.15 16.80 -21.11
C ALA A 75 -5.86 16.29 -22.54
N LYS A 76 -6.89 16.35 -23.39
CA LYS A 76 -6.75 16.18 -24.85
C LYS A 76 -7.22 17.45 -25.53
N LEU A 77 -6.45 17.96 -26.48
CA LEU A 77 -6.72 19.21 -27.17
C LEU A 77 -7.21 18.98 -28.61
N ARG A 78 -7.75 20.04 -29.21
CA ARG A 78 -8.08 20.17 -30.64
C ARG A 78 -7.52 21.47 -31.21
N PRO A 79 -7.34 21.59 -32.54
CA PRO A 79 -6.83 22.80 -33.18
C PRO A 79 -7.47 24.09 -32.68
N GLY A 80 -6.64 25.05 -32.27
CA GLY A 80 -7.06 26.33 -31.70
C GLY A 80 -7.28 26.34 -30.18
N GLN A 81 -7.27 25.20 -29.50
CA GLN A 81 -7.34 25.12 -28.04
C GLN A 81 -5.97 25.30 -27.38
N LYS A 82 -5.98 25.89 -26.19
CA LYS A 82 -4.80 26.19 -25.37
C LYS A 82 -5.12 25.93 -23.90
N ILE A 83 -4.12 25.46 -23.15
CA ILE A 83 -4.13 25.47 -21.68
C ILE A 83 -3.02 26.39 -21.19
N ASP A 84 -3.34 27.26 -20.23
CA ASP A 84 -2.41 28.17 -19.55
C ASP A 84 -2.83 28.24 -18.09
N ILE A 85 -2.07 27.61 -17.19
CA ILE A 85 -2.42 27.43 -15.77
C ILE A 85 -1.15 27.57 -14.93
N GLU A 86 -1.31 28.17 -13.75
CA GLU A 86 -0.33 28.26 -12.68
C GLU A 86 -0.83 27.43 -11.48
N MET A 87 0.05 26.66 -10.83
CA MET A 87 -0.33 25.75 -9.75
C MET A 87 0.55 25.97 -8.52
N HIS A 88 -0.07 26.12 -7.37
CA HIS A 88 0.63 26.29 -6.09
C HIS A 88 0.52 24.98 -5.30
N CYS A 89 1.65 24.29 -5.14
CA CYS A 89 1.74 23.09 -4.33
C CYS A 89 1.92 23.49 -2.85
N ILE A 90 1.04 22.98 -2.00
CA ILE A 90 1.06 23.23 -0.56
C ILE A 90 1.11 21.91 0.21
N LYS A 91 1.75 21.95 1.37
CA LYS A 91 1.73 20.84 2.32
C LYS A 91 0.37 20.78 3.02
N GLY A 92 -0.31 19.65 2.91
CA GLY A 92 -1.55 19.34 3.63
C GLY A 92 -1.49 17.95 4.30
N ILE A 93 -2.60 17.52 4.89
CA ILE A 93 -2.76 16.16 5.42
C ILE A 93 -3.97 15.46 4.78
N GLY A 94 -3.93 14.13 4.68
CA GLY A 94 -5.02 13.34 4.09
C GLY A 94 -6.38 13.48 4.79
N GLN A 95 -6.40 13.98 6.04
CA GLN A 95 -7.63 14.34 6.75
C GLN A 95 -8.34 15.56 6.16
N ASP A 96 -7.59 16.52 5.59
CA ASP A 96 -8.16 17.73 4.99
C ASP A 96 -8.70 17.43 3.60
N HIS A 97 -7.98 16.61 2.82
CA HIS A 97 -8.40 16.15 1.50
C HIS A 97 -7.62 14.90 1.06
N ALA A 98 -8.31 13.94 0.42
CA ALA A 98 -7.73 12.67 -0.02
C ALA A 98 -6.48 12.82 -0.93
N LYS A 99 -6.39 13.91 -1.71
CA LYS A 99 -5.21 14.24 -2.54
C LYS A 99 -3.89 14.38 -1.75
N PHE A 100 -3.96 14.56 -0.44
CA PHE A 100 -2.81 14.63 0.46
C PHE A 100 -2.53 13.29 1.17
N SER A 101 -3.23 12.20 0.81
CA SER A 101 -2.86 10.85 1.22
C SER A 101 -1.53 10.46 0.54
N PRO A 102 -0.47 10.11 1.28
CA PRO A 102 0.79 9.65 0.70
C PRO A 102 0.77 8.16 0.33
N VAL A 103 -0.36 7.47 0.56
CA VAL A 103 -0.56 6.06 0.24
C VAL A 103 -1.74 5.86 -0.70
N ALA A 104 -1.61 4.89 -1.61
CA ALA A 104 -2.71 4.33 -2.39
C ALA A 104 -3.59 3.44 -1.49
N THR A 105 -2.94 2.57 -0.72
CA THR A 105 -3.55 1.84 0.39
C THR A 105 -2.54 1.65 1.52
N ALA A 106 -3.03 1.75 2.76
CA ALA A 106 -2.32 1.30 3.95
C ALA A 106 -3.30 0.45 4.75
N SER A 107 -3.01 -0.83 4.88
CA SER A 107 -3.89 -1.80 5.52
C SER A 107 -3.09 -2.82 6.31
N TYR A 108 -3.77 -3.60 7.14
CA TYR A 108 -3.18 -4.76 7.79
C TYR A 108 -4.18 -5.92 7.83
N ARG A 109 -3.65 -7.12 7.99
CA ARG A 109 -4.41 -8.31 8.40
C ARG A 109 -3.68 -9.00 9.54
N LEU A 110 -4.40 -9.66 10.43
CA LEU A 110 -3.79 -10.56 11.41
C LEU A 110 -3.31 -11.83 10.71
N LEU A 111 -2.19 -12.41 11.17
CA LEU A 111 -1.72 -13.71 10.69
C LEU A 111 -2.83 -14.78 10.87
N PRO A 112 -3.20 -15.51 9.81
CA PRO A 112 -4.08 -16.67 9.92
C PRO A 112 -3.53 -17.71 10.88
N ASP A 113 -4.41 -18.30 11.69
CA ASP A 113 -4.10 -19.47 12.51
C ASP A 113 -4.97 -20.62 12.01
N ILE A 114 -4.35 -21.74 11.62
CA ILE A 114 -5.03 -22.91 11.07
C ILE A 114 -4.63 -24.08 11.96
N GLN A 115 -5.59 -24.61 12.72
CA GLN A 115 -5.35 -25.73 13.62
C GLN A 115 -6.09 -26.97 13.11
N ILE A 116 -5.34 -27.99 12.71
CA ILE A 116 -5.86 -29.32 12.41
C ILE A 116 -6.01 -30.04 13.76
N THR A 117 -7.25 -30.13 14.25
CA THR A 117 -7.57 -30.69 15.57
C THR A 117 -7.78 -32.20 15.56
N ARG A 118 -7.91 -32.81 14.37
CA ARG A 118 -7.97 -34.25 14.15
C ARG A 118 -7.31 -34.59 12.81
N PRO A 119 -6.63 -35.74 12.68
CA PRO A 119 -6.01 -36.16 11.43
C PRO A 119 -6.93 -36.08 10.20
N ILE A 120 -6.36 -35.60 9.10
CA ILE A 120 -6.98 -35.58 7.78
C ILE A 120 -6.03 -36.34 6.86
N LEU A 121 -6.49 -37.48 6.33
CA LEU A 121 -5.66 -38.51 5.73
C LEU A 121 -6.05 -38.87 4.30
N GLY A 122 -5.14 -39.49 3.55
CA GLY A 122 -5.40 -40.07 2.23
C GLY A 122 -5.92 -39.06 1.22
N ASN A 123 -7.08 -39.34 0.63
CA ASN A 123 -7.72 -38.46 -0.36
C ASN A 123 -8.32 -37.20 0.30
N ASP A 124 -8.77 -37.29 1.56
CA ASP A 124 -9.26 -36.13 2.31
C ASP A 124 -8.14 -35.11 2.52
N ALA A 125 -6.89 -35.56 2.71
CA ALA A 125 -5.73 -34.67 2.84
C ALA A 125 -5.49 -33.86 1.55
N VAL A 126 -5.60 -34.51 0.39
CA VAL A 126 -5.50 -33.85 -0.93
C VAL A 126 -6.64 -32.86 -1.14
N LYS A 127 -7.88 -33.26 -0.80
CA LYS A 127 -9.06 -32.40 -0.92
C LYS A 127 -8.99 -31.20 0.02
N PHE A 128 -8.54 -31.40 1.26
CA PHE A 128 -8.34 -30.34 2.25
C PHE A 128 -7.29 -29.33 1.78
N ALA A 129 -6.17 -29.79 1.22
CA ALA A 129 -5.15 -28.90 0.67
C ALA A 129 -5.71 -28.00 -0.46
N ASN A 130 -6.59 -28.54 -1.31
CA ASN A 130 -7.26 -27.80 -2.39
C ASN A 130 -8.28 -26.76 -1.90
N CYS A 131 -8.67 -26.76 -0.62
CA CYS A 131 -9.52 -25.71 -0.04
C CYS A 131 -8.76 -24.40 0.26
N PHE A 132 -7.42 -24.39 0.17
CA PHE A 132 -6.58 -23.24 0.50
C PHE A 132 -5.71 -22.80 -0.69
N PRO A 133 -5.16 -21.57 -0.65
CA PRO A 133 -4.10 -21.16 -1.58
C PRO A 133 -2.90 -22.12 -1.58
N LYS A 134 -2.27 -22.28 -2.75
CA LYS A 134 -1.10 -23.16 -2.92
C LYS A 134 0.01 -22.81 -1.93
N GLY A 135 0.52 -23.82 -1.21
CA GLY A 135 1.58 -23.68 -0.22
C GLY A 135 1.12 -23.36 1.20
N VAL A 136 -0.17 -23.13 1.44
CA VAL A 136 -0.71 -23.01 2.82
C VAL A 136 -0.72 -24.37 3.52
N ILE A 137 -1.30 -25.38 2.85
CA ILE A 137 -1.35 -26.76 3.31
C ILE A 137 -0.38 -27.60 2.47
N GLY A 138 0.45 -28.38 3.16
CA GLY A 138 1.31 -29.41 2.59
C GLY A 138 0.72 -30.80 2.75
N ILE A 139 1.31 -31.75 2.04
CA ILE A 139 0.99 -33.17 2.17
C ILE A 139 2.28 -33.90 2.52
N GLU A 140 2.31 -34.53 3.69
CA GLU A 140 3.40 -35.35 4.18
C GLU A 140 2.96 -36.81 4.29
N GLN A 141 3.87 -37.71 4.65
CA GLN A 141 3.51 -39.07 5.07
C GLN A 141 3.42 -39.14 6.60
N VAL A 142 2.50 -39.95 7.12
CA VAL A 142 2.46 -40.34 8.54
C VAL A 142 3.73 -41.14 8.85
N THR A 143 4.51 -40.72 9.84
CA THR A 143 5.72 -41.42 10.23
C THR A 143 5.42 -42.62 11.15
N ALA A 144 6.41 -43.49 11.35
CA ALA A 144 6.32 -44.56 12.33
C ALA A 144 6.12 -44.01 13.76
N GLU A 145 6.68 -42.84 14.09
CA GLU A 145 6.45 -42.20 15.40
C GLU A 145 5.00 -41.70 15.55
N ASP A 146 4.47 -41.01 14.53
CA ASP A 146 3.06 -40.56 14.51
C ASP A 146 2.09 -41.73 14.73
N ALA A 147 2.36 -42.86 14.05
CA ALA A 147 1.53 -44.06 14.06
C ALA A 147 1.68 -44.93 15.32
N ALA A 148 2.78 -44.79 16.06
CA ALA A 148 3.02 -45.45 17.35
C ALA A 148 2.46 -44.65 18.54
N GLN A 149 2.26 -43.34 18.40
CA GLN A 149 1.77 -42.48 19.48
C GLN A 149 0.26 -42.68 19.72
N ALA A 150 -0.08 -43.36 20.81
CA ALA A 150 -1.47 -43.51 21.24
C ALA A 150 -2.12 -42.16 21.59
N GLY A 151 -3.32 -41.92 21.03
CA GLY A 151 -4.07 -40.67 21.14
C GLY A 151 -3.74 -39.65 20.05
N SER A 152 -2.88 -39.97 19.08
CA SER A 152 -2.55 -39.07 17.96
C SER A 152 -3.65 -39.02 16.89
N GLY A 153 -4.45 -40.09 16.78
CA GLY A 153 -5.40 -40.33 15.68
C GLY A 153 -4.74 -40.83 14.38
N TYR A 154 -3.42 -41.05 14.38
CA TYR A 154 -2.65 -41.59 13.27
C TYR A 154 -2.34 -43.09 13.45
N GLU A 155 -2.90 -43.75 14.48
CA GLU A 155 -2.54 -45.10 14.88
C GLU A 155 -2.75 -46.12 13.75
N GLY A 156 -1.68 -46.84 13.41
CA GLY A 156 -1.68 -47.80 12.30
C GLY A 156 -1.86 -47.21 10.89
N GLN A 157 -1.74 -45.88 10.73
CA GLN A 157 -1.88 -45.19 9.43
C GLN A 157 -0.52 -44.85 8.77
N GLU A 158 0.56 -45.53 9.16
CA GLU A 158 1.93 -45.30 8.67
C GLU A 158 2.00 -45.25 7.13
N GLY A 159 2.77 -44.30 6.59
CA GLY A 159 2.94 -44.10 5.16
C GLY A 159 1.74 -43.46 4.42
N GLN A 160 0.58 -43.29 5.08
CA GLN A 160 -0.53 -42.55 4.47
C GLN A 160 -0.22 -41.06 4.34
N LYS A 161 -0.85 -40.42 3.35
CA LYS A 161 -0.79 -38.96 3.18
C LYS A 161 -1.50 -38.26 4.33
N LYS A 162 -0.82 -37.39 5.07
CA LYS A 162 -1.40 -36.48 6.07
C LYS A 162 -1.35 -35.04 5.59
N ALA A 163 -2.40 -34.26 5.89
CA ALA A 163 -2.37 -32.81 5.66
C ALA A 163 -1.66 -32.09 6.82
N VAL A 164 -0.77 -31.16 6.48
CA VAL A 164 -0.04 -30.32 7.45
C VAL A 164 -0.14 -28.85 7.07
N VAL A 165 -0.07 -27.95 8.05
CA VAL A 165 -0.02 -26.51 7.81
C VAL A 165 1.43 -26.10 7.60
N VAL A 166 1.75 -25.59 6.41
CA VAL A 166 3.13 -25.24 6.02
C VAL A 166 3.35 -23.74 6.11
N ASP A 167 2.45 -22.95 5.52
CA ASP A 167 2.58 -21.49 5.50
C ASP A 167 1.22 -20.79 5.63
N PRO A 168 0.75 -20.55 6.87
CA PRO A 168 -0.51 -19.85 7.10
C PRO A 168 -0.43 -18.36 6.70
N PHE A 169 0.75 -17.77 6.48
CA PHE A 169 0.87 -16.40 5.99
C PHE A 169 0.24 -16.27 4.60
N LYS A 170 0.34 -17.29 3.75
CA LYS A 170 -0.24 -17.31 2.40
C LYS A 170 -1.77 -17.44 2.37
N ASP A 171 -2.43 -17.75 3.50
CA ASP A 171 -3.87 -17.93 3.51
C ASP A 171 -4.64 -16.61 3.34
N THR A 172 -5.66 -16.65 2.48
CA THR A 172 -6.62 -15.57 2.23
C THR A 172 -7.85 -15.67 3.13
N VAL A 173 -7.98 -16.75 3.90
CA VAL A 173 -9.08 -17.02 4.84
C VAL A 173 -10.43 -17.13 4.12
N SER A 174 -10.44 -17.86 3.00
CA SER A 174 -11.64 -18.16 2.20
C SER A 174 -12.74 -18.90 2.98
N ARG A 175 -12.34 -19.68 3.99
CA ARG A 175 -13.18 -20.61 4.77
C ARG A 175 -13.78 -21.75 3.94
N GLU A 176 -13.27 -22.02 2.74
CA GLU A 176 -13.81 -23.06 1.84
C GLU A 176 -13.85 -24.45 2.51
N CYS A 177 -12.85 -24.78 3.33
CA CYS A 177 -12.80 -26.04 4.07
C CYS A 177 -13.98 -26.25 5.04
N LEU A 178 -14.69 -25.18 5.46
CA LEU A 178 -15.85 -25.29 6.33
C LEU A 178 -17.15 -25.69 5.59
N ARG A 179 -17.13 -25.74 4.25
CA ARG A 179 -18.27 -26.17 3.41
C ARG A 179 -18.33 -27.69 3.22
N HIS A 180 -17.32 -28.41 3.68
CA HIS A 180 -17.16 -29.85 3.51
C HIS A 180 -17.42 -30.57 4.84
N GLU A 181 -18.42 -31.44 4.89
CA GLU A 181 -18.82 -32.16 6.11
C GLU A 181 -17.71 -33.06 6.64
N GLU A 182 -16.85 -33.60 5.77
CA GLU A 182 -15.69 -34.43 6.14
C GLU A 182 -14.60 -33.68 6.92
N PHE A 183 -14.58 -32.33 6.92
CA PHE A 183 -13.64 -31.51 7.69
C PHE A 183 -14.28 -30.90 8.96
N LYS A 184 -15.59 -31.09 9.15
CA LYS A 184 -16.36 -30.56 10.27
C LYS A 184 -15.86 -31.13 11.60
N GLY A 185 -15.46 -30.24 12.51
CA GLY A 185 -14.86 -30.63 13.78
C GLY A 185 -13.43 -31.22 13.69
N LYS A 186 -12.81 -31.24 12.50
CA LYS A 186 -11.38 -31.57 12.32
C LYS A 186 -10.48 -30.34 12.25
N VAL A 187 -11.05 -29.15 12.03
CA VAL A 187 -10.31 -27.91 11.74
C VAL A 187 -10.87 -26.73 12.54
N LYS A 188 -9.98 -25.89 13.07
CA LYS A 188 -10.31 -24.56 13.60
C LYS A 188 -9.54 -23.50 12.81
N LEU A 189 -10.24 -22.45 12.40
CA LEU A 189 -9.67 -21.27 11.75
C LEU A 189 -9.72 -20.09 12.72
N GLY A 190 -8.56 -19.48 12.99
CA GLY A 190 -8.35 -18.40 13.93
C GLY A 190 -7.48 -17.28 13.37
N ARG A 191 -6.96 -16.45 14.26
CA ARG A 191 -5.97 -15.39 13.99
C ARG A 191 -5.06 -15.23 15.20
N VAL A 192 -3.76 -15.06 14.95
CA VAL A 192 -2.81 -14.63 15.99
C VAL A 192 -3.05 -13.13 16.26
N ARG A 193 -3.55 -12.79 17.46
CA ARG A 193 -4.15 -11.47 17.76
C ARG A 193 -3.15 -10.31 17.80
N ASP A 194 -1.89 -10.62 18.09
CA ASP A 194 -0.77 -9.70 18.26
C ASP A 194 0.18 -9.69 17.04
N HIS A 195 -0.06 -10.53 16.03
CA HIS A 195 0.75 -10.59 14.81
C HIS A 195 0.06 -9.87 13.64
N PHE A 196 0.50 -8.63 13.39
CA PHE A 196 -0.02 -7.77 12.33
C PHE A 196 0.84 -7.82 11.06
N ILE A 197 0.24 -8.19 9.94
CA ILE A 197 0.86 -8.17 8.61
C ILE A 197 0.37 -6.90 7.90
N PHE A 198 1.24 -5.89 7.81
CA PHE A 198 0.95 -4.64 7.12
C PHE A 198 1.22 -4.75 5.62
N ASN A 199 0.38 -4.09 4.82
CA ASN A 199 0.67 -3.75 3.42
C ASN A 199 0.53 -2.23 3.24
N ILE A 200 1.56 -1.59 2.69
CA ILE A 200 1.65 -0.13 2.55
C ILE A 200 2.16 0.18 1.14
N GLU A 201 1.28 0.75 0.32
CA GLU A 201 1.54 1.11 -1.06
C GLU A 201 1.61 2.63 -1.17
N SER A 202 2.79 3.16 -1.48
CA SER A 202 3.02 4.59 -1.69
C SER A 202 2.47 5.07 -3.03
N VAL A 203 2.04 6.34 -3.10
CA VAL A 203 1.75 7.06 -4.37
C VAL A 203 2.98 7.76 -4.97
N GLY A 204 4.18 7.33 -4.58
CA GLY A 204 5.43 7.60 -5.31
C GLY A 204 6.25 8.80 -4.84
N GLN A 205 5.74 9.64 -3.92
CA GLN A 205 6.52 10.77 -3.37
C GLN A 205 7.54 10.32 -2.32
N PHE A 206 7.32 9.18 -1.67
CA PHE A 206 8.17 8.62 -0.61
C PHE A 206 8.19 7.09 -0.68
N ASN A 207 9.22 6.45 -0.12
CA ASN A 207 9.23 4.99 0.03
C ASN A 207 8.28 4.53 1.15
N SER A 208 7.67 3.35 1.01
CA SER A 208 6.66 2.84 1.97
C SER A 208 7.19 2.61 3.39
N ASP A 209 8.49 2.26 3.53
CA ASP A 209 9.17 2.10 4.83
C ASP A 209 9.27 3.44 5.57
N LEU A 210 9.65 4.52 4.87
CA LEU A 210 9.70 5.87 5.41
C LEU A 210 8.31 6.35 5.84
N LEU A 211 7.26 6.06 5.06
CA LEU A 211 5.87 6.40 5.41
C LEU A 211 5.42 5.76 6.72
N PHE A 212 5.77 4.49 6.95
CA PHE A 212 5.49 3.82 8.22
C PHE A 212 6.24 4.50 9.38
N LEU A 213 7.54 4.77 9.23
CA LEU A 213 8.35 5.44 10.26
C LEU A 213 7.82 6.86 10.59
N GLU A 214 7.42 7.64 9.60
CA GLU A 214 6.80 8.95 9.82
C GLU A 214 5.45 8.84 10.55
N SER A 215 4.63 7.83 10.27
CA SER A 215 3.37 7.61 10.98
C SER A 215 3.59 7.38 12.50
N VAL A 216 4.62 6.59 12.86
CA VAL A 216 5.01 6.33 14.25
C VAL A 216 5.57 7.59 14.91
N LYS A 217 6.38 8.39 14.20
CA LYS A 217 6.87 9.69 14.68
C LYS A 217 5.70 10.64 14.97
N VAL A 218 4.71 10.72 14.09
CA VAL A 218 3.50 11.55 14.29
C VAL A 218 2.72 11.10 15.53
N LEU A 219 2.55 9.79 15.75
CA LEU A 219 1.91 9.28 16.98
C LEU A 219 2.71 9.69 18.24
N LYS A 220 4.03 9.48 18.24
CA LYS A 220 4.92 9.90 19.35
C LYS A 220 4.82 11.39 19.63
N LEU A 221 4.77 12.23 18.59
CA LEU A 221 4.61 13.68 18.73
C LEU A 221 3.24 14.08 19.28
N LYS A 222 2.15 13.39 18.88
CA LYS A 222 0.81 13.59 19.46
C LYS A 222 0.80 13.28 20.97
N CYS A 223 1.35 12.15 21.39
CA CYS A 223 1.47 11.78 22.80
C CYS A 223 2.34 12.78 23.59
N ALA A 224 3.49 13.18 23.04
CA ALA A 224 4.38 14.16 23.67
C ALA A 224 3.78 15.58 23.75
N ARG A 225 2.84 15.93 22.87
CA ARG A 225 2.06 17.17 22.97
C ARG A 225 1.01 17.05 24.07
N LEU A 226 0.24 15.96 24.09
CA LEU A 226 -0.77 15.73 25.13
C LEU A 226 -0.16 15.75 26.54
N LYS A 227 0.99 15.06 26.74
CA LYS A 227 1.71 15.07 28.03
C LYS A 227 2.07 16.48 28.50
N ARG A 228 2.56 17.35 27.61
CA ARG A 228 2.89 18.74 27.94
C ARG A 228 1.66 19.58 28.29
N ASN A 229 0.56 19.40 27.56
CA ASN A 229 -0.69 20.11 27.84
C ASN A 229 -1.28 19.69 29.20
N VAL A 230 -1.23 18.41 29.56
CA VAL A 230 -1.71 17.91 30.85
C VAL A 230 -0.84 18.43 32.01
N ALA A 231 0.49 18.45 31.85
CA ALA A 231 1.39 19.01 32.86
C ALA A 231 1.09 20.50 33.12
N ALA A 232 0.98 21.30 32.06
CA ALA A 232 0.68 22.73 32.18
C ALA A 232 -0.68 23.01 32.86
N LEU A 233 -1.67 22.13 32.69
CA LEU A 233 -2.96 22.25 33.39
C LEU A 233 -2.85 21.95 34.89
N ALA A 234 -2.02 20.98 35.29
CA ALA A 234 -1.78 20.66 36.69
C ALA A 234 -1.06 21.80 37.42
N ASP A 235 -0.03 22.37 36.79
CA ASP A 235 0.71 23.52 37.32
C ASP A 235 -0.23 24.73 37.54
N MET A 236 -1.23 24.93 36.67
CA MET A 236 -2.23 25.99 36.82
C MET A 236 -3.24 25.72 37.95
N THR A 237 -3.62 24.47 38.22
CA THR A 237 -4.53 24.16 39.33
C THR A 237 -3.89 24.36 40.70
N ASP A 238 -2.60 24.03 40.85
CA ASP A 238 -1.88 24.25 42.11
C ASP A 238 -1.68 25.76 42.40
N THR A 239 -1.54 26.58 41.35
CA THR A 239 -1.41 28.05 41.46
C THR A 239 -2.70 28.75 41.92
N HIS A 240 -3.87 28.09 41.83
CA HIS A 240 -5.16 28.62 42.26
C HIS A 240 -5.63 28.09 43.63
N LEU A 241 -4.82 27.27 44.30
CA LEU A 241 -5.08 26.70 45.64
C LEU A 241 -4.13 27.23 46.72
N ALA A 242 -3.31 28.23 46.40
CA ALA A 242 -2.39 28.95 47.29
C ALA A 242 -2.76 30.44 47.37
#